data_AF-A0A4Q3KFL5-F1
#
_entry.id   AF-A0A4Q3KFL5-F1
#
_cell.length_a   1.000
_cell.length_b   1.000
_cell.length_c   1.000
_cell.angle_alpha   90.00
_cell.angle_beta   90.00
_cell.angle_gamma   90.00
#
_symmetry.space_group_name_H-M   'P 1'
#
loop_
_entity.id
_entity.type
_entity.pdbx_description
1 polymer ?
#
loop_
_entity_poly.entity_id
_entity_poly.type
_entity_poly.pdbx_seq_one_letter_code
_entity_poly.pdbx_strand_id
1 'polypeptide(L)'
;MYLVLIAWLYVTLMMAVAEATASNGTVLGAVVTFVLYGLLPMGIVGYIMGTPGRKRARRAQEQAERDAHVASLALQAAQAAPAPSVHGAEPDAGREPAAAPESGGIAPVRKEP
;
A
#
# COMPACT_ATOMS: atom_id res chain seq x y z
N MET A 1 -6.08 -5.51 -11.91
CA MET A 1 -6.17 -4.50 -12.99
C MET A 1 -5.39 -4.88 -14.25
N TYR A 2 -4.38 -5.75 -14.19
CA TYR A 2 -3.69 -6.23 -15.40
C TYR A 2 -4.52 -7.21 -16.25
N LEU A 3 -5.45 -7.96 -15.64
CA LEU A 3 -6.33 -8.88 -16.37
C LEU A 3 -7.13 -8.18 -17.48
N VAL A 4 -7.63 -6.97 -17.24
CA VAL A 4 -8.39 -6.20 -18.25
C VAL A 4 -7.48 -5.80 -19.42
N LEU A 5 -6.26 -5.35 -19.13
CA LEU A 5 -5.26 -4.99 -20.15
C LEU A 5 -4.88 -6.21 -21.00
N ILE A 6 -4.63 -7.35 -20.35
CA ILE A 6 -4.22 -8.60 -21.02
C ILE A 6 -5.38 -9.15 -21.87
N ALA A 7 -6.61 -9.14 -21.34
CA ALA A 7 -7.79 -9.56 -22.09
C ALA A 7 -8.07 -8.67 -23.30
N TRP A 8 -7.93 -7.34 -23.16
CA TRP A 8 -8.11 -6.41 -24.28
C TRP A 8 -7.04 -6.56 -25.35
N LEU A 9 -5.77 -6.71 -24.96
CA LEU A 9 -4.69 -7.00 -25.90
C LEU A 9 -4.94 -8.30 -26.66
N TYR A 10 -5.46 -9.33 -25.98
CA TYR A 10 -5.84 -10.57 -26.67
C TYR A 10 -6.97 -10.35 -27.68
N VAL A 11 -8.04 -9.62 -27.32
CA VAL A 11 -9.16 -9.34 -28.23
C VAL A 11 -8.70 -8.55 -29.46
N THR A 12 -7.90 -7.50 -29.26
CA THR A 12 -7.38 -6.66 -30.35
C THR A 12 -6.35 -7.41 -31.21
N LEU A 13 -5.55 -8.28 -30.60
CA LEU A 13 -4.66 -9.20 -31.33
C LEU A 13 -5.48 -10.17 -32.19
N MET A 14 -6.55 -10.77 -31.65
CA MET A 14 -7.43 -11.66 -32.41
C MET A 14 -8.14 -10.94 -33.56
N MET A 15 -8.55 -9.69 -33.37
CA MET A 15 -9.08 -8.84 -34.46
C MET A 15 -8.03 -8.60 -35.55
N ALA A 16 -6.78 -8.30 -35.18
CA ALA A 16 -5.70 -8.13 -36.15
C ALA A 16 -5.35 -9.43 -36.88
N VAL A 17 -5.36 -10.58 -36.20
CA VAL A 17 -5.16 -11.89 -36.83
C VAL A 17 -6.28 -12.21 -37.82
N ALA A 18 -7.54 -11.89 -37.48
CA ALA A 18 -8.66 -12.04 -38.41
C ALA A 18 -8.47 -11.16 -39.65
N GLU A 19 -8.00 -9.93 -39.49
CA GLU A 19 -7.70 -9.02 -40.59
C GLU A 19 -6.48 -9.46 -41.42
N ALA A 20 -5.50 -10.13 -40.82
CA ALA A 20 -4.33 -10.67 -41.53
C ALA A 20 -4.64 -11.95 -42.33
N THR A 21 -5.65 -12.72 -41.90
CA THR A 21 -6.02 -14.01 -42.50
C THR A 21 -7.22 -13.95 -43.44
N ALA A 22 -7.92 -12.81 -43.47
CA ALA A 22 -9.02 -12.58 -44.40
C ALA A 22 -8.53 -12.47 -45.86
N SER A 23 -9.34 -12.92 -46.81
CA SER A 23 -9.03 -12.92 -48.25
C SER A 23 -8.78 -11.54 -48.85
N ASN A 24 -9.38 -10.50 -48.28
CA ASN A 24 -9.17 -9.09 -48.65
C ASN A 24 -8.27 -8.34 -47.65
N GLY A 25 -7.75 -9.07 -46.68
CA GLY A 25 -6.97 -8.53 -45.57
C GLY A 25 -5.50 -8.36 -45.92
N THR A 26 -4.80 -7.52 -45.15
CA THR A 26 -3.35 -7.36 -45.28
C THR A 26 -2.66 -7.41 -43.93
N VAL A 27 -1.48 -8.01 -43.89
CA VAL A 27 -0.65 -8.04 -42.67
C VAL A 27 -0.29 -6.61 -42.23
N LEU A 28 -0.06 -5.71 -43.18
CA LEU A 28 0.23 -4.31 -42.88
C LEU A 28 -0.98 -3.62 -42.23
N GLY A 29 -2.19 -3.82 -42.76
CA GLY A 29 -3.43 -3.31 -42.16
C GLY A 29 -3.64 -3.85 -40.76
N ALA A 30 -3.48 -5.16 -40.56
CA ALA A 30 -3.56 -5.80 -39.26
C ALA A 30 -2.58 -5.20 -38.23
N VAL A 31 -1.32 -4.96 -38.61
CA VAL A 31 -0.33 -4.32 -37.73
C VAL A 31 -0.73 -2.89 -37.39
N VAL A 32 -1.16 -2.11 -38.38
CA VAL A 32 -1.61 -0.73 -38.18
C VAL A 32 -2.81 -0.68 -37.23
N THR A 33 -3.82 -1.52 -37.45
CA THR A 33 -4.99 -1.64 -36.58
C THR A 33 -4.59 -2.05 -35.17
N PHE A 34 -3.75 -3.08 -35.01
CA PHE A 34 -3.29 -3.52 -33.69
C PHE A 34 -2.54 -2.42 -32.92
N VAL A 35 -1.65 -1.68 -33.59
CA VAL A 35 -0.87 -0.62 -32.93
C VAL A 35 -1.76 0.57 -32.57
N LEU A 36 -2.56 1.07 -33.53
CA LEU A 36 -3.37 2.27 -33.34
C LEU A 36 -4.60 2.05 -32.44
N TYR A 37 -5.24 0.87 -32.51
CA TYR A 37 -6.47 0.58 -31.76
C TYR A 37 -6.25 -0.37 -30.57
N GLY A 38 -5.18 -1.17 -30.57
CA GLY A 38 -4.82 -2.03 -29.44
C GLY A 38 -3.80 -1.37 -28.52
N LEU A 39 -2.59 -1.18 -29.04
CA LEU A 39 -1.43 -0.79 -28.24
C LEU A 39 -1.50 0.65 -27.73
N LEU A 40 -1.92 1.59 -28.58
CA LEU A 40 -2.00 3.02 -28.25
C LEU A 40 -2.99 3.32 -27.10
N PRO A 41 -4.29 2.95 -27.19
CA PRO A 41 -5.23 3.19 -26.10
C PRO A 41 -4.88 2.40 -24.83
N MET A 42 -4.35 1.18 -24.95
CA MET A 42 -3.88 0.43 -23.77
C MET A 42 -2.64 1.06 -23.13
N GLY A 43 -1.74 1.64 -23.92
CA GLY A 43 -0.59 2.39 -23.43
C GLY A 43 -1.02 3.60 -22.61
N ILE A 44 -2.04 4.34 -23.06
CA ILE A 44 -2.61 5.49 -22.35
C ILE A 44 -3.23 5.04 -21.02
N VAL A 45 -4.09 4.02 -21.06
CA VAL A 45 -4.74 3.50 -19.84
C VAL A 45 -3.72 2.95 -18.85
N GLY A 46 -2.74 2.18 -19.33
CA GLY A 46 -1.64 1.66 -18.53
C GLY A 46 -0.79 2.76 -17.91
N TYR A 47 -0.51 3.83 -18.66
CA TYR A 47 0.22 5.00 -18.17
C TYR A 47 -0.54 5.70 -17.03
N ILE A 48 -1.84 5.92 -17.19
CA ILE A 48 -2.69 6.55 -16.16
C ILE A 48 -2.78 5.67 -14.91
N MET A 49 -3.08 4.37 -15.07
CA MET A 49 -3.21 3.42 -13.96
C MET A 49 -1.86 3.09 -13.27
N GLY A 50 -0.73 3.34 -13.91
CA GLY A 50 0.60 3.13 -13.32
C GLY A 50 0.94 4.11 -12.19
N THR A 51 0.33 5.29 -12.19
CA THR A 51 0.58 6.37 -11.21
C THR A 51 0.18 5.99 -9.76
N PRO A 52 -1.02 5.44 -9.48
CA PRO A 52 -1.34 4.91 -8.15
C PRO A 52 -0.50 3.68 -7.78
N GLY A 53 -0.02 2.92 -8.76
CA GLY A 53 0.86 1.77 -8.56
C GLY A 53 2.21 2.14 -7.93
N ARG A 54 2.84 3.23 -8.39
CA ARG A 54 4.09 3.74 -7.78
C ARG A 54 3.89 4.20 -6.33
N LYS A 55 2.74 4.81 -6.00
CA LYS A 55 2.39 5.16 -4.62
C LYS A 55 2.14 3.94 -3.74
N ARG A 56 1.51 2.89 -4.26
CA ARG A 56 1.34 1.60 -3.54
C ARG A 56 2.69 0.89 -3.31
N ALA A 57 3.58 0.90 -4.29
CA ALA A 57 4.93 0.34 -4.15
C ALA A 57 5.73 1.03 -3.04
N ARG A 58 5.68 2.37 -2.97
CA ARG A 58 6.31 3.13 -1.88
C ARG A 58 5.68 2.85 -0.51
N ARG A 59 4.35 2.79 -0.42
CA ARG A 59 3.65 2.44 0.83
C ARG A 59 3.96 1.01 1.30
N ALA A 60 4.14 0.07 0.39
CA ALA A 60 4.53 -1.30 0.74
C ALA A 60 5.96 -1.35 1.33
N GLN A 61 6.88 -0.54 0.80
CA GLN A 61 8.22 -0.38 1.36
C GLN A 61 8.17 0.27 2.76
N GLU A 62 7.42 1.35 2.92
CA GLU A 62 7.25 2.02 4.21
C GLU A 62 6.61 1.10 5.27
N GLN A 63 5.70 0.21 4.86
CA GLN A 63 5.11 -0.80 5.76
C GLN A 63 6.16 -1.85 6.17
N ALA A 64 6.95 -2.36 5.22
CA ALA A 64 8.01 -3.32 5.53
C ALA A 64 9.09 -2.74 6.47
N GLU A 65 9.45 -1.46 6.30
CA GLU A 65 10.39 -0.77 7.20
C GLU A 65 9.80 -0.60 8.61
N ARG A 66 8.50 -0.28 8.73
CA ARG A 66 7.81 -0.20 10.03
C ARG A 66 7.76 -1.56 10.72
N ASP A 67 7.43 -2.62 9.99
CA ASP A 67 7.38 -3.97 10.53
C ASP A 67 8.75 -4.45 11.01
N ALA A 68 9.83 -4.14 10.26
CA ALA A 68 11.19 -4.41 10.67
C ALA A 68 11.60 -3.63 11.93
N HIS A 69 11.19 -2.36 12.03
CA HIS A 69 11.46 -1.54 13.21
C HIS A 69 10.73 -2.06 14.45
N VAL A 70 9.46 -2.45 14.31
CA VAL A 70 8.68 -3.07 15.40
C VAL A 70 9.31 -4.40 15.83
N ALA A 71 9.75 -5.23 14.88
CA ALA A 71 10.44 -6.48 15.19
C ALA A 71 11.76 -6.25 15.94
N SER A 72 12.54 -5.23 15.57
CA SER A 72 13.79 -4.89 16.27
C SER A 72 13.55 -4.39 17.70
N LEU A 73 12.50 -3.61 17.93
CA LEU A 73 12.10 -3.15 19.26
C LEU A 73 11.63 -4.32 20.13
N ALA A 74 10.87 -5.26 19.56
CA ALA A 74 10.44 -6.47 20.26
C ALA A 74 11.64 -7.34 20.67
N LEU A 75 12.64 -7.47 19.80
CA LEU A 75 13.87 -8.21 20.10
C LEU A 75 14.68 -7.53 21.22
N GLN A 76 14.81 -6.20 21.18
CA GLN A 76 15.48 -5.43 22.23
C GLN A 76 14.73 -5.51 23.57
N ALA A 77 13.39 -5.46 23.57
CA ALA A 77 12.59 -5.64 24.78
C ALA A 77 12.77 -7.05 25.38
N ALA A 78 12.86 -8.08 24.55
CA ALA A 78 13.14 -9.44 25.00
C ALA A 78 14.56 -9.60 25.56
N GLN A 79 15.53 -8.82 25.08
CA GLN A 79 16.92 -8.81 25.56
C GLN A 79 17.12 -7.91 26.79
N ALA A 80 16.29 -6.89 26.96
CA ALA A 80 16.25 -6.04 28.15
C ALA A 80 15.44 -6.66 29.31
N ALA A 81 14.76 -7.79 29.08
CA ALA A 81 14.13 -8.56 30.14
C ALA A 81 15.23 -9.02 31.13
N PRO A 82 15.14 -8.65 32.42
CA PRO A 82 16.15 -9.04 33.40
C PRO A 82 16.20 -10.57 33.48
N ALA A 83 17.41 -11.15 33.50
CA ALA A 83 17.57 -12.54 33.90
C ALA A 83 16.84 -12.76 35.24
N PRO A 84 16.17 -13.91 35.47
CA PRO A 84 15.41 -14.13 36.69
C PRO A 84 16.38 -14.13 37.88
N SER A 85 16.58 -12.97 38.49
CA SER A 85 17.34 -12.81 39.72
C SER A 85 16.44 -13.29 40.84
N VAL A 86 16.71 -14.51 41.29
CA VAL A 86 16.03 -15.21 42.38
C VAL A 86 16.42 -14.59 43.72
N HIS A 87 16.17 -13.31 43.96
CA HIS A 87 16.41 -12.69 45.27
C HIS A 87 15.21 -11.83 45.63
N GLY A 88 14.51 -12.25 46.69
CA GLY A 88 13.28 -11.66 47.17
C GLY A 88 13.42 -10.16 47.43
N ALA A 89 12.48 -9.41 46.88
CA ALA A 89 12.30 -8.00 47.18
C ALA A 89 10.98 -7.88 47.97
N GLU A 90 11.09 -7.51 49.25
CA GLU A 90 9.98 -6.89 49.98
C GLU A 90 9.47 -5.67 49.20
N PRO A 91 8.15 -5.45 49.12
CA PRO A 91 7.61 -4.26 48.46
C PRO A 91 7.85 -3.02 49.34
N ASP A 92 8.47 -2.00 48.76
CA ASP A 92 8.67 -0.66 49.34
C ASP A 92 7.31 -0.01 49.63
N ALA A 93 6.88 -0.06 50.90
CA ALA A 93 5.60 0.44 51.40
C ALA A 93 5.70 1.92 51.84
N GLY A 94 6.20 2.80 50.98
CA GLY A 94 6.67 4.10 51.47
C GLY A 94 6.63 5.29 50.53
N ARG A 95 5.65 5.44 49.63
CA ARG A 95 5.39 6.79 49.05
C ARG A 95 4.03 6.96 48.36
N GLU A 96 3.08 7.58 49.05
CA GLU A 96 2.05 8.53 48.53
C GLU A 96 1.36 9.25 49.71
N PRO A 97 0.73 10.45 49.59
CA PRO A 97 0.73 11.45 48.52
C PRO A 97 0.99 12.90 49.03
N ALA A 98 1.19 13.88 48.14
CA ALA A 98 0.99 15.30 48.46
C ALA A 98 -0.26 15.81 47.74
N ALA A 99 -1.18 16.37 48.52
CA ALA A 99 -2.53 16.76 48.14
C ALA A 99 -2.60 17.75 46.96
N ALA A 100 -3.60 17.52 46.10
CA ALA A 100 -4.06 18.47 45.11
C ALA A 100 -4.68 19.73 45.77
N PRO A 101 -4.69 20.85 45.04
CA PRO A 101 -5.86 21.72 45.00
C PRO A 101 -6.55 21.56 43.64
N GLU A 102 -7.83 21.20 43.67
CA GLU A 102 -8.75 21.45 42.56
C GLU A 102 -8.79 22.95 42.25
N SER A 103 -8.72 23.32 40.98
CA SER A 103 -9.36 24.55 40.50
C SER A 103 -9.92 24.29 39.12
N GLY A 104 -11.24 24.11 39.07
CA GLY A 104 -12.00 23.93 37.85
C GLY A 104 -11.82 25.09 36.87
N GLY A 105 -11.73 24.74 35.59
CA GLY A 105 -11.80 25.66 34.46
C GLY A 105 -12.48 24.94 33.30
N ILE A 106 -13.76 25.25 33.13
CA ILE A 106 -14.69 24.64 32.18
C ILE A 106 -14.20 24.79 30.73
N ALA A 107 -14.29 23.72 29.94
CA ALA A 107 -14.00 23.73 28.51
C ALA A 107 -15.05 24.57 27.72
N PRO A 108 -14.64 25.51 26.85
CA PRO A 108 -15.60 26.16 25.96
C PRO A 108 -15.96 25.24 24.78
N VAL A 109 -17.22 24.78 24.76
CA VAL A 109 -17.91 24.23 23.60
C VAL A 109 -18.29 25.37 22.66
N ARG A 110 -17.97 25.28 21.36
CA ARG A 110 -18.68 26.01 20.32
C ARG A 110 -19.10 25.05 19.21
N LYS A 111 -20.42 24.98 18.96
CA LYS A 111 -21.08 24.27 17.86
C LYS A 111 -21.03 25.07 16.54
N GLU A 112 -21.20 24.32 15.45
CA GLU A 112 -21.20 24.65 14.00
C GLU A 112 -22.12 25.81 13.55
N PRO A 113 -21.99 26.22 12.28
CA PRO A 113 -23.00 25.84 11.27
C PRO A 113 -22.46 24.95 10.14
#